data_AF-A0A0E0Q2L1-F1
#
_entry.id   AF-A0A0E0Q2L1-F1
#
_cell.length_a   1.000
_cell.length_b   1.000
_cell.length_c   1.000
_cell.angle_alpha   90.00
_cell.angle_beta   90.00
_cell.angle_gamma   90.00
#
_symmetry.space_group_name_H-M   'P 1'
#
loop_
_entity.id
_entity.type
_entity.pdbx_description
1 polymer ?
#
loop_
_entity_poly.entity_id
_entity_poly.type
_entity_poly.pdbx_seq_one_letter_code
_entity_poly.pdbx_strand_id
1 'polypeptide(L)'
;MRFAPILRNPRRRRLLRSVNPSLAAMSPPAAAHLATASDPDEDLCFTTESVAPAEETAPPLPAPPPPVSAEERVERAWAHWRRLGSPKMVVAPMVDNSELPFRMLCRRYGATGAYTPMLHSRIFSENEKHRAMEFTTCKEDRPLFVQFCANDPDILLQAAKIVEPYCDYVDINFGCPQRIARRGYYGAFLMDNLPLVKSLVQNLSANLHVPVSCKIRIFPRLEDTLAYAKMLEEAGASLVAVHGRTRDEKDGKKFRADWDAIKAVKDALRIPVLANGNIRHLDDVKDCLEHTGADGVLSAETLLENPALFAGFRTKEWKENGDEDEASGLDQADLVIEYLKLCEQYPVPWRMVRSHVHKMLGDWFRVHPQVREELNAQSKLTFEWLHDMVKRLKDLGGGIPLYRNNNALQTTSNGLAASNA
;
A
#
# COMPACT_ATOMS: atom_id res chain seq x y z
N MET A 1 -21.46 -53.45 4.62
CA MET A 1 -22.52 -52.47 4.91
C MET A 1 -22.43 -51.35 3.88
N ARG A 2 -23.44 -51.28 3.00
CA ARG A 2 -23.50 -50.42 1.82
C ARG A 2 -24.25 -49.13 2.21
N PHE A 3 -23.68 -47.96 1.90
CA PHE A 3 -24.42 -46.70 1.94
C PHE A 3 -25.07 -46.45 0.58
N ALA A 4 -26.39 -46.26 0.60
CA ALA A 4 -27.25 -46.04 -0.56
C ALA A 4 -27.28 -44.54 -0.97
N PRO A 5 -27.47 -44.23 -2.27
CA PRO A 5 -27.61 -42.85 -2.75
C PRO A 5 -29.08 -42.38 -2.73
N ILE A 6 -29.30 -41.12 -2.35
CA ILE A 6 -30.63 -40.49 -2.40
C ILE A 6 -30.94 -40.03 -3.82
N LEU A 7 -32.04 -40.58 -4.35
CA LEU A 7 -32.62 -40.33 -5.67
C LEU A 7 -33.31 -38.97 -5.77
N ARG A 8 -33.14 -38.32 -6.93
CA ARG A 8 -33.97 -37.21 -7.43
C ARG A 8 -35.37 -37.72 -7.79
N ASN A 9 -36.41 -36.99 -7.40
CA ASN A 9 -37.78 -37.22 -7.88
C ASN A 9 -38.27 -36.02 -8.72
N PRO A 10 -38.66 -36.20 -9.99
CA PRO A 10 -39.20 -35.15 -10.85
C PRO A 10 -40.74 -35.11 -10.80
N ARG A 11 -41.30 -33.98 -11.26
CA ARG A 11 -42.72 -33.71 -11.57
C ARG A 11 -43.58 -33.14 -10.43
N ARG A 12 -43.75 -31.81 -10.46
CA ARG A 12 -45.08 -31.18 -10.54
C ARG A 12 -44.98 -29.89 -11.36
N ARG A 13 -45.69 -29.88 -12.49
CA ARG A 13 -45.83 -28.75 -13.43
C ARG A 13 -47.10 -27.96 -13.10
N ARG A 14 -46.95 -26.63 -13.12
CA ARG A 14 -47.83 -25.55 -13.60
C ARG A 14 -49.20 -25.28 -12.94
N LEU A 15 -49.33 -24.02 -12.48
CA LEU A 15 -50.30 -22.98 -12.91
C LEU A 15 -49.74 -21.62 -12.39
N LEU A 16 -49.08 -20.78 -13.20
CA LEU A 16 -49.57 -19.70 -14.09
C LEU A 16 -50.33 -18.55 -13.41
N ARG A 17 -49.62 -17.40 -13.31
CA ARG A 17 -49.98 -15.97 -13.48
C ARG A 17 -48.87 -15.17 -12.75
N SER A 18 -48.30 -14.04 -13.16
CA SER A 18 -48.26 -13.21 -14.38
C SER A 18 -47.42 -11.98 -13.96
N VAL A 19 -46.21 -11.75 -14.50
CA VAL A 19 -45.54 -10.43 -14.41
C VAL A 19 -44.67 -10.21 -15.65
N ASN A 20 -44.80 -9.01 -16.22
CA ASN A 20 -44.25 -8.45 -17.46
C ASN A 20 -42.75 -8.71 -17.75
N PRO A 21 -42.37 -8.89 -19.03
CA PRO A 21 -41.02 -8.65 -19.52
C PRO A 21 -40.98 -7.38 -20.40
N SER A 22 -40.12 -6.43 -20.08
CA SER A 22 -39.62 -5.45 -21.05
C SER A 22 -38.20 -5.08 -20.67
N LEU A 23 -37.25 -5.50 -21.51
CA LEU A 23 -35.98 -4.84 -21.80
C LEU A 23 -35.33 -5.63 -22.94
N ALA A 24 -35.80 -5.32 -24.15
CA ALA A 24 -35.15 -5.69 -25.38
C ALA A 24 -33.99 -4.73 -25.68
N ALA A 25 -33.03 -5.27 -26.42
CA ALA A 25 -31.78 -4.68 -26.85
C ALA A 25 -31.90 -3.27 -27.47
N MET A 26 -30.86 -2.45 -27.27
CA MET A 26 -30.61 -1.27 -28.11
C MET A 26 -29.15 -1.25 -28.57
N SER A 27 -28.99 -1.28 -29.89
CA SER A 27 -27.76 -1.05 -30.65
C SER A 27 -27.28 0.41 -30.53
N PRO A 28 -25.99 0.72 -30.82
CA PRO A 28 -25.46 2.08 -30.74
C PRO A 28 -25.89 2.93 -31.96
N PRO A 29 -26.10 4.26 -31.81
CA PRO A 29 -26.43 5.11 -32.94
C PRO A 29 -25.18 5.55 -33.71
N ALA A 30 -25.39 5.72 -35.02
CA ALA A 30 -24.45 6.20 -36.02
C ALA A 30 -24.19 7.71 -35.92
N ALA A 31 -23.04 8.11 -36.47
CA ALA A 31 -22.60 9.49 -36.63
C ALA A 31 -23.57 10.32 -37.48
N ALA A 32 -23.78 11.58 -37.07
CA ALA A 32 -24.47 12.59 -37.87
C ALA A 32 -23.54 13.79 -38.09
N HIS A 33 -23.24 14.05 -39.36
CA HIS A 33 -22.78 15.35 -39.85
C HIS A 33 -23.90 16.38 -39.72
N LEU A 34 -23.55 17.62 -39.37
CA LEU A 34 -24.24 18.83 -39.81
C LEU A 34 -23.34 20.05 -39.61
N ALA A 35 -23.62 21.05 -40.45
CA ALA A 35 -22.66 21.93 -41.09
C ALA A 35 -22.44 23.27 -40.39
N THR A 36 -21.35 23.88 -40.86
CA THR A 36 -20.86 25.27 -40.79
C THR A 36 -21.89 26.39 -40.63
N ALA A 37 -21.52 27.38 -39.81
CA ALA A 37 -21.87 28.79 -39.99
C ALA A 37 -20.59 29.63 -39.79
N SER A 38 -20.48 30.70 -40.58
CA SER A 38 -19.28 31.40 -41.00
C SER A 38 -19.09 32.78 -40.35
N ASP A 39 -17.81 33.17 -40.21
CA ASP A 39 -17.23 34.54 -40.35
C ASP A 39 -17.52 35.62 -39.28
N PRO A 40 -16.73 36.72 -39.10
CA PRO A 40 -15.56 37.18 -39.87
C PRO A 40 -14.35 37.72 -39.05
N ASP A 41 -13.15 37.68 -39.64
CA ASP A 41 -12.05 38.66 -39.56
C ASP A 41 -10.71 37.98 -39.90
N GLU A 42 -10.57 37.56 -41.16
CA GLU A 42 -9.28 37.43 -41.84
C GLU A 42 -9.12 38.62 -42.78
N ASP A 43 -8.27 39.57 -42.42
CA ASP A 43 -7.19 40.09 -43.27
C ASP A 43 -6.57 41.31 -42.59
N LEU A 44 -5.30 41.20 -42.19
CA LEU A 44 -4.36 42.33 -42.22
C LEU A 44 -2.94 41.77 -42.20
N CYS A 45 -2.41 41.64 -43.41
CA CYS A 45 -1.03 41.35 -43.73
C CYS A 45 -0.11 42.49 -43.23
N PHE A 46 0.93 42.16 -42.47
CA PHE A 46 2.10 43.02 -42.28
C PHE A 46 3.38 42.21 -42.49
N THR A 47 4.11 42.62 -43.51
CA THR A 47 5.45 42.15 -43.89
C THR A 47 6.47 42.38 -42.76
N THR A 48 7.22 41.36 -42.37
CA THR A 48 8.56 41.55 -41.79
C THR A 48 9.50 40.42 -42.22
N GLU A 49 10.72 40.82 -42.51
CA GLU A 49 11.80 40.07 -43.15
C GLU A 49 12.33 38.92 -42.28
N SER A 50 12.82 37.88 -42.95
CA SER A 50 13.49 36.75 -42.33
C SER A 50 14.82 37.15 -41.69
N VAL A 51 14.96 36.88 -40.39
CA VAL A 51 16.25 36.76 -39.73
C VAL A 51 16.33 35.35 -39.12
N ALA A 52 17.22 34.53 -39.66
CA ALA A 52 17.51 33.21 -39.11
C ALA A 52 18.13 33.35 -37.70
N PRO A 53 17.65 32.63 -36.68
CA PRO A 53 18.35 32.58 -35.41
C PRO A 53 19.61 31.71 -35.58
N ALA A 54 20.75 32.25 -35.15
CA ALA A 54 21.98 31.48 -35.02
C ALA A 54 21.74 30.34 -34.02
N GLU A 55 22.09 29.11 -34.44
CA GLU A 55 22.13 27.93 -33.57
C GLU A 55 23.22 28.11 -32.52
N GLU A 56 22.85 28.64 -31.35
CA GLU A 56 23.69 28.56 -30.17
C GLU A 56 23.50 27.16 -29.56
N THR A 57 24.42 26.27 -29.90
CA THR A 57 24.44 24.90 -29.38
C THR A 57 24.56 24.90 -27.86
N ALA A 58 23.52 24.41 -27.18
CA ALA A 58 23.54 24.21 -25.74
C ALA A 58 24.73 23.31 -25.37
N PRO A 59 25.47 23.62 -24.28
CA PRO A 59 26.61 22.81 -23.87
C PRO A 59 26.17 21.35 -23.66
N PRO A 60 26.97 20.37 -24.10
CA PRO A 60 26.62 18.97 -23.93
C PRO A 60 26.37 18.68 -22.46
N LEU A 61 25.24 18.03 -22.19
CA LEU A 61 24.93 17.53 -20.85
C LEU A 61 26.13 16.72 -20.34
N PRO A 62 26.54 16.90 -19.07
CA PRO A 62 27.67 16.17 -18.52
C PRO A 62 27.45 14.67 -18.71
N ALA A 63 28.52 13.97 -19.08
CA ALA A 63 28.48 12.52 -19.28
C ALA A 63 27.84 11.85 -18.04
N PRO A 64 27.00 10.82 -18.24
CA PRO A 64 26.41 10.10 -17.14
C PRO A 64 27.53 9.58 -16.22
N PRO A 65 27.33 9.61 -14.89
CA PRO A 65 28.32 9.14 -13.95
C PRO A 65 28.71 7.68 -14.29
N PRO A 66 29.98 7.29 -14.07
CA PRO A 66 30.43 5.95 -14.41
C PRO A 66 29.54 4.91 -13.71
N PRO A 67 29.26 3.77 -14.38
CA PRO A 67 28.46 2.71 -13.79
C PRO A 67 29.13 2.24 -12.50
N VAL A 68 28.45 2.48 -11.39
CA VAL A 68 28.93 2.14 -10.05
C VAL A 68 29.01 0.62 -9.93
N SER A 69 30.08 0.08 -9.32
CA SER A 69 30.27 -1.37 -9.19
C SER A 69 29.14 -2.03 -8.40
N ALA A 70 28.99 -3.36 -8.51
CA ALA A 70 27.98 -4.10 -7.76
C ALA A 70 28.23 -3.97 -6.25
N GLU A 71 29.48 -4.03 -5.81
CA GLU A 71 29.92 -3.88 -4.42
C GLU A 71 29.52 -2.50 -3.86
N GLU A 72 29.80 -1.43 -4.61
CA GLU A 72 29.43 -0.07 -4.21
C GLU A 72 27.91 0.15 -4.20
N ARG A 73 27.12 -0.53 -5.04
CA ARG A 73 25.66 -0.50 -4.95
C ARG A 73 25.17 -1.14 -3.65
N VAL A 74 25.71 -2.30 -3.29
CA VAL A 74 25.39 -3.01 -2.04
C VAL A 74 25.75 -2.16 -0.83
N GLU A 75 26.95 -1.57 -0.79
CA GLU A 75 27.37 -0.74 0.35
C GLU A 75 26.48 0.50 0.49
N ARG A 76 26.11 1.16 -0.62
CA ARG A 76 25.19 2.30 -0.60
C ARG A 76 23.80 1.91 -0.10
N ALA A 77 23.29 0.74 -0.49
CA ALA A 77 22.02 0.22 -0.01
C ALA A 77 22.01 0.06 1.52
N TRP A 78 23.05 -0.57 2.09
CA TRP A 78 23.18 -0.75 3.54
C TRP A 78 23.49 0.55 4.29
N ALA A 79 24.33 1.42 3.74
CA ALA A 79 24.61 2.73 4.33
C ALA A 79 23.33 3.57 4.41
N HIS A 80 22.52 3.59 3.37
CA HIS A 80 21.22 4.28 3.37
C HIS A 80 20.25 3.66 4.38
N TRP A 81 20.11 2.33 4.39
CA TRP A 81 19.24 1.63 5.35
C TRP A 81 19.64 1.90 6.82
N ARG A 82 20.94 1.88 7.13
CA ARG A 82 21.46 2.22 8.46
C ARG A 82 21.24 3.69 8.80
N ARG A 83 21.42 4.61 7.86
CA ARG A 83 21.16 6.05 8.04
C ARG A 83 19.70 6.33 8.42
N LEU A 84 18.76 5.52 7.94
CA LEU A 84 17.35 5.61 8.29
C LEU A 84 17.00 5.00 9.66
N GLY A 85 17.99 4.51 10.41
CA GLY A 85 17.78 3.82 11.69
C GLY A 85 17.34 2.36 11.56
N SER A 86 17.48 1.76 10.36
CA SER A 86 17.14 0.35 10.07
C SER A 86 15.72 -0.04 10.52
N PRO A 87 14.67 0.59 9.96
CA PRO A 87 13.31 0.44 10.45
C PRO A 87 12.80 -1.00 10.40
N LYS A 88 12.40 -1.55 11.55
CA LYS A 88 12.00 -2.96 11.71
C LYS A 88 10.51 -3.21 11.54
N MET A 89 9.68 -2.23 11.87
CA MET A 89 8.23 -2.32 11.88
C MET A 89 7.67 -1.32 10.88
N VAL A 90 7.17 -1.81 9.75
CA VAL A 90 6.82 -0.98 8.60
C VAL A 90 5.33 -1.13 8.24
N VAL A 91 4.64 0.00 8.06
CA VAL A 91 3.27 0.01 7.54
C VAL A 91 3.29 -0.32 6.05
N ALA A 92 2.62 -1.39 5.64
CA ALA A 92 2.56 -1.82 4.25
C ALA A 92 1.70 -0.87 3.37
N PRO A 93 1.95 -0.82 2.06
CA PRO A 93 1.15 -0.02 1.14
C PRO A 93 -0.24 -0.62 0.96
N MET A 94 -1.27 0.19 1.18
CA MET A 94 -2.68 -0.19 1.07
C MET A 94 -3.47 0.95 0.40
N VAL A 95 -4.06 0.67 -0.76
CA VAL A 95 -4.90 1.64 -1.51
C VAL A 95 -6.01 2.14 -0.59
N ASP A 96 -6.19 3.47 -0.53
CA ASP A 96 -7.15 4.17 0.34
C ASP A 96 -7.01 3.89 1.85
N ASN A 97 -5.87 3.37 2.30
CA ASN A 97 -5.72 2.82 3.66
C ASN A 97 -4.32 2.99 4.28
N SER A 98 -3.46 3.77 3.64
CA SER A 98 -2.10 4.06 4.13
C SER A 98 -1.70 5.50 3.84
N GLU A 99 -2.69 6.38 3.79
CA GLU A 99 -2.56 7.83 3.67
C GLU A 99 -1.96 8.46 4.94
N LEU A 100 -1.56 9.72 4.86
CA LEU A 100 -0.75 10.38 5.89
C LEU A 100 -1.34 10.27 7.31
N PRO A 101 -2.62 10.62 7.58
CA PRO A 101 -3.23 10.41 8.89
C PRO A 101 -3.03 9.01 9.47
N PHE A 102 -3.23 7.97 8.67
CA PHE A 102 -3.08 6.59 9.12
C PHE A 102 -1.62 6.21 9.38
N ARG A 103 -0.69 6.65 8.52
CA ARG A 103 0.76 6.44 8.76
C ARG A 103 1.20 7.13 10.06
N MET A 104 0.77 8.35 10.29
CA MET A 104 1.07 9.09 11.53
C MET A 104 0.49 8.42 12.76
N LEU A 105 -0.73 7.88 12.68
CA LEU A 105 -1.31 7.09 13.76
C LEU A 105 -0.45 5.86 14.06
N CYS A 106 -0.11 5.07 13.05
CA CYS A 106 0.73 3.88 13.24
C CYS A 106 2.12 4.24 13.81
N ARG A 107 2.70 5.39 13.43
CA ARG A 107 3.97 5.88 13.99
C ARG A 107 3.86 6.23 15.48
N ARG A 108 2.75 6.82 15.93
CA ARG A 108 2.49 7.03 17.37
C ARG A 108 2.50 5.73 18.15
N TYR A 109 2.15 4.63 17.49
CA TYR A 109 2.11 3.29 18.06
C TYR A 109 3.24 2.37 17.58
N GLY A 110 4.43 2.93 17.31
CA GLY A 110 5.66 2.14 17.17
C GLY A 110 6.03 1.73 15.75
N ALA A 111 5.28 2.14 14.71
CA ALA A 111 5.76 1.98 13.34
C ALA A 111 7.04 2.82 13.13
N THR A 112 8.10 2.16 12.68
CA THR A 112 9.42 2.75 12.42
C THR A 112 9.62 3.17 10.96
N GLY A 113 8.71 2.76 10.06
CA GLY A 113 8.68 3.17 8.66
C GLY A 113 7.28 2.99 8.09
N ALA A 114 6.99 3.59 6.94
CA ALA A 114 5.68 3.44 6.32
C ALA A 114 5.74 3.58 4.80
N TYR A 115 4.81 2.93 4.12
CA TYR A 115 4.54 3.11 2.71
C TYR A 115 3.30 3.99 2.49
N THR A 116 3.30 4.78 1.43
CA THR A 116 2.10 5.45 0.92
C THR A 116 1.07 4.44 0.40
N PRO A 117 -0.17 4.88 0.08
CA PRO A 117 -1.02 4.11 -0.81
C PRO A 117 -0.28 3.83 -2.13
N MET A 118 -0.68 2.77 -2.83
CA MET A 118 -0.16 2.49 -4.17
C MET A 118 -0.71 3.54 -5.15
N LEU A 119 0.18 4.36 -5.70
CA LEU A 119 -0.15 5.46 -6.62
C LEU A 119 -0.01 5.00 -8.08
N HIS A 120 -0.96 5.34 -8.95
CA HIS A 120 -0.82 5.03 -10.37
C HIS A 120 0.08 6.05 -11.06
N SER A 121 1.28 5.65 -11.46
CA SER A 121 2.31 6.53 -12.07
C SER A 121 1.77 7.49 -13.12
N ARG A 122 1.07 6.98 -14.14
CA ARG A 122 0.46 7.81 -15.20
C ARG A 122 -0.53 8.86 -14.69
N ILE A 123 -1.51 8.46 -13.87
CA ILE A 123 -2.50 9.40 -13.34
C ILE A 123 -1.81 10.41 -12.42
N PHE A 124 -0.80 9.96 -11.66
CA PHE A 124 -0.05 10.79 -10.74
C PHE A 124 0.79 11.86 -11.47
N SER A 125 1.42 11.53 -12.59
CA SER A 125 2.19 12.49 -13.39
C SER A 125 1.28 13.46 -14.14
N GLU A 126 0.21 12.96 -14.77
CA GLU A 126 -0.66 13.73 -15.67
C GLU A 126 -1.72 14.58 -14.95
N ASN A 127 -2.14 14.21 -13.72
CA ASN A 127 -3.27 14.86 -13.03
C ASN A 127 -2.87 15.39 -11.65
N GLU A 128 -2.57 16.69 -11.58
CA GLU A 128 -2.19 17.38 -10.34
C GLU A 128 -3.27 17.32 -9.26
N LYS A 129 -4.55 17.48 -9.63
CA LYS A 129 -5.66 17.41 -8.66
C LYS A 129 -5.75 16.02 -8.03
N HIS A 130 -5.61 14.96 -8.83
CA HIS A 130 -5.56 13.59 -8.33
C HIS A 130 -4.35 13.38 -7.41
N ARG A 131 -3.17 13.81 -7.84
CA ARG A 131 -1.95 13.76 -7.04
C ARG A 131 -2.11 14.43 -5.67
N ALA A 132 -2.65 15.64 -5.62
CA ALA A 132 -2.87 16.37 -4.37
C ALA A 132 -3.90 15.71 -3.44
N MET A 133 -4.85 14.94 -3.99
CA MET A 133 -5.84 14.19 -3.20
C MET A 133 -5.29 12.87 -2.63
N GLU A 134 -4.41 12.19 -3.38
CA GLU A 134 -3.93 10.84 -3.02
C GLU A 134 -2.57 10.83 -2.30
N PHE A 135 -1.76 11.89 -2.46
CA PHE A 135 -0.42 11.97 -1.89
C PHE A 135 -0.24 13.24 -1.07
N THR A 136 -0.04 13.02 0.23
CA THR A 136 0.38 14.03 1.21
C THR A 136 1.44 13.43 2.12
N THR A 137 2.32 14.28 2.64
CA THR A 137 3.35 13.92 3.63
C THR A 137 3.65 15.10 4.55
N CYS A 138 4.39 14.85 5.65
CA CYS A 138 4.94 15.87 6.54
C CYS A 138 6.37 15.52 6.95
N LYS A 139 7.07 16.39 7.69
CA LYS A 139 8.47 16.17 8.07
C LYS A 139 8.66 14.94 8.96
N GLU A 140 7.67 14.67 9.80
CA GLU A 140 7.64 13.58 10.77
C GLU A 140 7.28 12.23 10.13
N ASP A 141 6.82 12.23 8.88
CA ASP A 141 6.42 11.02 8.17
C ASP A 141 7.61 10.32 7.50
N ARG A 142 8.77 10.25 8.17
CA ARG A 142 9.98 9.58 7.65
C ARG A 142 10.48 8.53 8.63
N PRO A 143 11.05 7.40 8.17
CA PRO A 143 11.29 7.00 6.78
C PRO A 143 10.03 6.68 5.97
N LEU A 144 9.94 7.18 4.73
CA LEU A 144 8.80 7.01 3.82
C LEU A 144 9.17 6.29 2.52
N PHE A 145 8.35 5.31 2.16
CA PHE A 145 8.39 4.63 0.88
C PHE A 145 7.20 5.09 0.03
N VAL A 146 7.47 5.74 -1.10
CA VAL A 146 6.39 6.15 -2.01
C VAL A 146 6.23 5.10 -3.09
N GLN A 147 5.12 4.36 -3.05
CA GLN A 147 4.90 3.23 -3.94
C GLN A 147 4.09 3.60 -5.17
N PHE A 148 4.61 3.25 -6.35
CA PHE A 148 3.90 3.34 -7.61
C PHE A 148 3.49 1.97 -8.16
N CYS A 149 2.35 1.95 -8.87
CA CYS A 149 2.13 0.99 -9.94
C CYS A 149 2.39 1.64 -11.30
N ALA A 150 3.02 0.89 -12.19
CA ALA A 150 3.42 1.36 -13.51
C ALA A 150 3.65 0.18 -14.45
N ASN A 151 3.72 0.47 -15.74
CA ASN A 151 4.10 -0.45 -16.80
C ASN A 151 4.85 0.24 -17.96
N ASP A 152 5.29 1.48 -17.72
CA ASP A 152 6.01 2.34 -18.66
C ASP A 152 7.17 2.99 -17.89
N PRO A 153 8.43 2.71 -18.26
CA PRO A 153 9.60 3.24 -17.56
C PRO A 153 9.70 4.76 -17.52
N ASP A 154 9.33 5.45 -18.60
CA ASP A 154 9.51 6.90 -18.70
C ASP A 154 8.45 7.63 -17.87
N ILE A 155 7.22 7.13 -17.90
CA ILE A 155 6.13 7.68 -17.08
C ILE A 155 6.35 7.42 -15.60
N LEU A 156 6.86 6.23 -15.26
CA LEU A 156 7.25 5.94 -13.88
C LEU A 156 8.34 6.90 -13.41
N LEU A 157 9.36 7.17 -14.25
CA LEU A 157 10.43 8.12 -13.91
C LEU A 157 9.90 9.55 -13.71
N GLN A 158 8.99 10.00 -14.57
CA GLN A 158 8.33 11.31 -14.42
C GLN A 158 7.60 11.42 -13.07
N ALA A 159 6.81 10.40 -12.72
CA ALA A 159 6.10 10.36 -11.45
C ALA A 159 7.07 10.30 -10.24
N ALA A 160 8.14 9.52 -10.36
CA ALA A 160 9.14 9.35 -9.31
C ALA A 160 9.90 10.65 -9.00
N LYS A 161 10.29 11.42 -10.02
CA LYS A 161 10.96 12.72 -9.85
C LYS A 161 10.12 13.74 -9.07
N ILE A 162 8.79 13.65 -9.14
CA ILE A 162 7.90 14.52 -8.37
C ILE A 162 7.98 14.22 -6.87
N VAL A 163 8.13 12.95 -6.48
CA VAL A 163 8.08 12.51 -5.07
C VAL A 163 9.45 12.39 -4.42
N GLU A 164 10.51 12.34 -5.22
CA GLU A 164 11.89 12.15 -4.76
C GLU A 164 12.30 13.04 -3.57
N PRO A 165 12.01 14.36 -3.54
CA PRO A 165 12.34 15.22 -2.39
C PRO A 165 11.59 14.87 -1.10
N TYR A 166 10.49 14.13 -1.22
CA TYR A 166 9.50 13.90 -0.16
C TYR A 166 9.57 12.50 0.44
N CYS A 167 10.47 11.63 -0.04
CA CYS A 167 10.56 10.24 0.40
C CYS A 167 12.00 9.75 0.60
N ASP A 168 12.15 8.58 1.21
CA ASP A 168 13.42 7.90 1.45
C ASP A 168 13.65 6.72 0.50
N TYR A 169 12.58 6.23 -0.10
CA TYR A 169 12.58 5.27 -1.20
C TYR A 169 11.46 5.57 -2.18
N VAL A 170 11.75 5.43 -3.48
CA VAL A 170 10.71 5.22 -4.50
C VAL A 170 10.54 3.72 -4.68
N ASP A 171 9.33 3.23 -4.45
CA ASP A 171 9.01 1.81 -4.50
C ASP A 171 8.17 1.45 -5.72
N ILE A 172 8.43 0.27 -6.31
CA ILE A 172 7.61 -0.28 -7.39
C ILE A 172 6.78 -1.46 -6.87
N ASN A 173 5.47 -1.39 -7.08
CA ASN A 173 4.56 -2.49 -6.79
C ASN A 173 4.64 -3.56 -7.89
N PHE A 174 5.16 -4.73 -7.54
CA PHE A 174 5.11 -5.96 -8.34
C PHE A 174 4.27 -7.06 -7.66
N GLY A 175 3.47 -6.71 -6.66
CA GLY A 175 2.80 -7.67 -5.79
C GLY A 175 1.26 -7.62 -5.81
N CYS A 176 0.63 -6.58 -6.35
CA CYS A 176 -0.83 -6.42 -6.32
C CYS A 176 -1.51 -7.45 -7.24
N PRO A 177 -2.34 -8.37 -6.71
CA PRO A 177 -3.00 -9.41 -7.51
C PRO A 177 -4.44 -9.04 -7.91
N GLN A 178 -4.86 -7.79 -7.66
CA GLN A 178 -6.24 -7.36 -7.82
C GLN A 178 -6.65 -7.25 -9.29
N ARG A 179 -7.95 -7.35 -9.57
CA ARG A 179 -8.49 -7.28 -10.94
C ARG A 179 -8.12 -5.98 -11.65
N ILE A 180 -8.03 -4.86 -10.91
CA ILE A 180 -7.63 -3.57 -11.48
C ILE A 180 -6.17 -3.57 -11.96
N ALA A 181 -5.28 -4.26 -11.24
CA ALA A 181 -3.89 -4.47 -11.64
C ALA A 181 -3.78 -5.35 -12.87
N ARG A 182 -4.63 -6.38 -12.98
CA ARG A 182 -4.73 -7.20 -14.19
C ARG A 182 -5.11 -6.36 -15.41
N ARG A 183 -6.15 -5.53 -15.26
CA ARG A 183 -6.67 -4.69 -16.35
C ARG A 183 -5.67 -3.63 -16.78
N GLY A 184 -4.98 -3.01 -15.82
CA GLY A 184 -3.95 -1.99 -16.09
C GLY A 184 -2.57 -2.56 -16.40
N TYR A 185 -2.40 -3.88 -16.39
CA TYR A 185 -1.14 -4.58 -16.63
C TYR A 185 0.02 -4.05 -15.76
N TYR A 186 -0.18 -4.03 -14.44
CA TYR A 186 0.83 -3.67 -13.44
C TYR A 186 0.76 -4.63 -12.24
N GLY A 187 1.59 -4.42 -11.20
CA GLY A 187 1.56 -5.27 -10.00
C GLY A 187 2.04 -6.68 -10.30
N ALA A 188 1.37 -7.69 -9.71
CA ALA A 188 1.76 -9.10 -9.86
C ALA A 188 1.56 -9.65 -11.30
N PHE A 189 0.97 -8.88 -12.21
CA PHE A 189 0.82 -9.26 -13.62
C PHE A 189 2.05 -8.93 -14.46
N LEU A 190 2.97 -8.12 -13.92
CA LEU A 190 4.29 -7.91 -14.52
C LEU A 190 5.24 -9.08 -14.29
N MET A 191 4.91 -9.99 -13.37
CA MET A 191 5.66 -11.25 -13.17
C MET A 191 5.70 -12.10 -14.44
N ASP A 192 4.76 -11.90 -15.37
CA ASP A 192 4.71 -12.57 -16.67
C ASP A 192 5.63 -11.89 -17.72
N ASN A 193 6.25 -10.75 -17.40
CA ASN A 193 7.13 -9.97 -18.28
C ASN A 193 8.32 -9.38 -17.51
N LEU A 194 9.26 -10.26 -17.15
CA LEU A 194 10.48 -9.89 -16.42
C LEU A 194 11.37 -8.85 -17.13
N PRO A 195 11.50 -8.83 -18.48
CA PRO A 195 12.21 -7.75 -19.17
C PRO A 195 11.66 -6.35 -18.88
N LEU A 196 10.33 -6.21 -18.83
CA LEU A 196 9.69 -4.94 -18.45
C LEU A 196 9.91 -4.60 -16.97
N VAL A 197 9.84 -5.59 -16.08
CA VAL A 197 10.17 -5.37 -14.66
C VAL A 197 11.60 -4.83 -14.52
N LYS A 198 12.56 -5.46 -15.20
CA LYS A 198 13.96 -5.05 -15.20
C LYS A 198 14.13 -3.61 -15.70
N SER A 199 13.48 -3.24 -16.80
CA SER A 199 13.60 -1.89 -17.37
C SER A 199 13.02 -0.80 -16.47
N LEU A 200 11.90 -1.08 -15.76
CA LEU A 200 11.32 -0.17 -14.78
C LEU A 200 12.31 0.15 -13.65
N VAL A 201 12.94 -0.89 -13.07
CA VAL A 201 13.90 -0.73 -11.96
C VAL A 201 15.18 -0.05 -12.43
N GLN A 202 15.74 -0.47 -13.56
CA GLN A 202 16.96 0.10 -14.12
C GLN A 202 16.79 1.58 -14.45
N ASN A 203 15.65 1.97 -15.05
CA ASN A 203 15.42 3.36 -15.41
C ASN A 203 15.36 4.26 -14.17
N LEU A 204 14.67 3.83 -13.12
CA LEU A 204 14.64 4.59 -11.87
C LEU A 204 16.01 4.63 -11.19
N SER A 205 16.69 3.49 -11.05
CA SER A 205 17.98 3.42 -10.35
C SER A 205 19.08 4.25 -11.02
N ALA A 206 19.00 4.43 -12.35
CA ALA A 206 19.96 5.24 -13.10
C ALA A 206 19.69 6.75 -13.01
N ASN A 207 18.45 7.16 -12.70
CA ASN A 207 18.00 8.54 -12.86
C ASN A 207 17.48 9.21 -11.57
N LEU A 208 17.41 8.48 -10.46
CA LEU A 208 17.04 9.00 -9.14
C LEU A 208 18.26 9.06 -8.20
N HIS A 209 18.29 10.08 -7.35
CA HIS A 209 19.16 10.19 -6.19
C HIS A 209 18.62 9.40 -4.99
N VAL A 210 17.30 9.32 -4.84
CA VAL A 210 16.67 8.48 -3.81
C VAL A 210 16.72 7.00 -4.23
N PRO A 211 17.08 6.06 -3.32
CA PRO A 211 17.16 4.65 -3.67
C PRO A 211 15.81 4.05 -4.10
N VAL A 212 15.89 3.05 -4.98
CA VAL A 212 14.71 2.31 -5.47
C VAL A 212 14.47 1.08 -4.61
N SER A 213 13.23 0.84 -4.21
CA SER A 213 12.82 -0.43 -3.60
C SER A 213 11.78 -1.15 -4.47
N CYS A 214 11.61 -2.45 -4.23
CA CYS A 214 10.63 -3.26 -4.94
C CYS A 214 9.82 -4.10 -3.97
N LYS A 215 8.49 -4.07 -4.09
CA LYS A 215 7.61 -4.98 -3.33
C LYS A 215 7.06 -6.09 -4.22
N ILE A 216 7.41 -7.33 -3.92
CA ILE A 216 7.10 -8.51 -4.74
C ILE A 216 6.18 -9.50 -4.04
N ARG A 217 5.67 -10.46 -4.81
CA ARG A 217 5.13 -11.75 -4.35
C ARG A 217 6.05 -12.87 -4.85
N ILE A 218 5.98 -14.03 -4.20
CA ILE A 218 6.75 -15.21 -4.61
C ILE A 218 6.13 -15.89 -5.84
N PHE A 219 6.95 -16.61 -6.60
CA PHE A 219 6.49 -17.56 -7.62
C PHE A 219 6.14 -18.91 -7.00
N PRO A 220 5.36 -19.78 -7.69
CA PRO A 220 5.08 -21.13 -7.20
C PRO A 220 6.33 -22.00 -7.01
N ARG A 221 7.39 -21.77 -7.80
CA ARG A 221 8.69 -22.42 -7.61
C ARG A 221 9.66 -21.47 -6.93
N LEU A 222 10.41 -21.98 -5.97
CA LEU A 222 11.37 -21.19 -5.21
C LEU A 222 12.49 -20.66 -6.11
N GLU A 223 12.97 -21.47 -7.07
CA GLU A 223 14.06 -21.09 -7.96
C GLU A 223 13.70 -19.86 -8.81
N ASP A 224 12.45 -19.78 -9.26
CA ASP A 224 11.94 -18.63 -10.02
C ASP A 224 11.86 -17.38 -9.14
N THR A 225 11.50 -17.55 -7.86
CA THR A 225 11.51 -16.45 -6.87
C THR A 225 12.92 -15.93 -6.63
N LEU A 226 13.91 -16.82 -6.47
CA LEU A 226 15.30 -16.45 -6.25
C LEU A 226 15.90 -15.76 -7.48
N ALA A 227 15.64 -16.28 -8.69
CA ALA A 227 16.06 -15.66 -9.94
C ALA A 227 15.44 -14.27 -10.12
N TYR A 228 14.15 -14.13 -9.78
CA TYR A 228 13.44 -12.87 -9.84
C TYR A 228 14.02 -11.83 -8.87
N ALA A 229 14.26 -12.23 -7.62
CA ALA A 229 14.83 -11.35 -6.60
C ALA A 229 16.25 -10.87 -6.98
N LYS A 230 17.13 -11.78 -7.44
CA LYS A 230 18.48 -11.41 -7.90
C LYS A 230 18.47 -10.48 -9.09
N MET A 231 17.55 -10.69 -10.04
CA MET A 231 17.37 -9.80 -11.18
C MET A 231 17.00 -8.37 -10.75
N LEU A 232 16.17 -8.21 -9.71
CA LEU A 232 15.83 -6.88 -9.16
C LEU A 232 17.03 -6.18 -8.52
N GLU A 233 17.83 -6.92 -7.75
CA GLU A 233 19.10 -6.42 -7.16
C GLU A 233 20.08 -5.99 -8.27
N GLU A 234 20.29 -6.84 -9.29
CA GLU A 234 21.14 -6.52 -10.44
C GLU A 234 20.63 -5.31 -11.23
N ALA A 235 19.31 -5.13 -11.30
CA ALA A 235 18.66 -3.98 -11.94
C ALA A 235 18.83 -2.67 -11.15
N GLY A 236 19.30 -2.71 -9.90
CA GLY A 236 19.56 -1.53 -9.08
C GLY A 236 18.58 -1.32 -7.93
N ALA A 237 17.71 -2.28 -7.62
CA ALA A 237 16.95 -2.23 -6.38
C ALA A 237 17.91 -2.21 -5.19
N SER A 238 17.68 -1.29 -4.25
CA SER A 238 18.44 -1.15 -3.01
C SER A 238 17.75 -1.78 -1.80
N LEU A 239 16.50 -2.24 -1.97
CA LEU A 239 15.73 -2.98 -0.97
C LEU A 239 14.64 -3.79 -1.67
N VAL A 240 14.37 -5.01 -1.18
CA VAL A 240 13.24 -5.84 -1.67
C VAL A 240 12.31 -6.22 -0.52
N ALA A 241 11.03 -5.89 -0.64
CA ALA A 241 9.99 -6.35 0.28
C ALA A 241 9.26 -7.57 -0.31
N VAL A 242 9.27 -8.71 0.38
CA VAL A 242 8.75 -9.98 -0.13
C VAL A 242 7.47 -10.35 0.60
N HIS A 243 6.35 -10.41 -0.13
CA HIS A 243 5.14 -11.05 0.37
C HIS A 243 5.21 -12.54 0.10
N GLY A 244 5.23 -13.36 1.15
CA GLY A 244 5.40 -14.83 1.08
C GLY A 244 4.20 -15.59 0.50
N ARG A 245 3.37 -14.97 -0.34
CA ARG A 245 2.26 -15.64 -1.03
C ARG A 245 2.40 -15.43 -2.53
N THR A 246 2.00 -16.42 -3.30
CA THR A 246 1.93 -16.32 -4.75
C THR A 246 0.85 -15.32 -5.20
N ARG A 247 0.86 -14.95 -6.48
CA ARG A 247 -0.18 -14.07 -7.09
C ARG A 247 -1.61 -14.60 -6.86
N ASP A 248 -1.79 -15.91 -6.89
CA ASP A 248 -3.11 -16.55 -6.86
C ASP A 248 -3.60 -16.81 -5.41
N GLU A 249 -2.71 -16.79 -4.44
CA GLU A 249 -2.99 -16.88 -3.00
C GLU A 249 -3.38 -15.51 -2.41
N LYS A 250 -4.57 -15.05 -2.79
CA LYS A 250 -5.11 -13.74 -2.38
C LYS A 250 -5.73 -13.77 -0.99
N ASP A 251 -6.30 -14.91 -0.61
CA ASP A 251 -7.04 -15.08 0.64
C ASP A 251 -6.09 -15.40 1.81
N GLY A 252 -5.73 -14.37 2.58
CA GLY A 252 -4.82 -14.52 3.71
C GLY A 252 -5.35 -15.34 4.89
N LYS A 253 -6.64 -15.69 4.90
CA LYS A 253 -7.23 -16.62 5.87
C LYS A 253 -7.04 -18.08 5.47
N LYS A 254 -6.96 -18.35 4.15
CA LYS A 254 -6.72 -19.70 3.61
C LYS A 254 -5.25 -20.01 3.41
N PHE A 255 -4.46 -19.03 3.01
CA PHE A 255 -3.06 -19.22 2.65
C PHE A 255 -2.17 -18.47 3.64
N ARG A 256 -1.34 -19.21 4.37
CA ARG A 256 -0.25 -18.62 5.17
C ARG A 256 0.86 -18.17 4.24
N ALA A 257 1.55 -17.09 4.62
CA ALA A 257 2.75 -16.65 3.94
C ALA A 257 3.86 -17.66 4.24
N ASP A 258 4.55 -18.07 3.19
CA ASP A 258 5.72 -18.93 3.23
C ASP A 258 6.93 -18.10 3.69
N TRP A 259 7.25 -18.21 4.97
CA TRP A 259 8.43 -17.56 5.55
C TRP A 259 9.74 -18.28 5.18
N ASP A 260 9.70 -19.55 4.78
CA ASP A 260 10.89 -20.26 4.28
C ASP A 260 11.32 -19.70 2.92
N ALA A 261 10.37 -19.39 2.04
CA ALA A 261 10.65 -18.69 0.79
C ALA A 261 11.22 -17.29 1.03
N ILE A 262 10.71 -16.55 2.01
CA ILE A 262 11.25 -15.23 2.39
C ILE A 262 12.68 -15.37 2.92
N LYS A 263 12.94 -16.36 3.79
CA LYS A 263 14.27 -16.67 4.30
C LYS A 263 15.25 -16.95 3.16
N ALA A 264 14.86 -17.81 2.21
CA ALA A 264 15.69 -18.15 1.06
C ALA A 264 16.02 -16.92 0.19
N VAL A 265 15.07 -15.99 0.02
CA VAL A 265 15.34 -14.71 -0.65
C VAL A 265 16.31 -13.85 0.16
N LYS A 266 16.12 -13.74 1.49
CA LYS A 266 17.01 -12.98 2.38
C LYS A 266 18.45 -13.51 2.34
N ASP A 267 18.62 -14.83 2.35
CA ASP A 267 19.94 -15.47 2.29
C ASP A 267 20.60 -15.31 0.89
N ALA A 268 19.80 -15.11 -0.17
CA ALA A 268 20.28 -15.01 -1.54
C ALA A 268 20.65 -13.58 -1.99
N LEU A 269 20.08 -12.55 -1.35
CA LEU A 269 20.31 -11.14 -1.69
C LEU A 269 21.39 -10.51 -0.81
N ARG A 270 22.15 -9.56 -1.37
CA ARG A 270 23.16 -8.78 -0.65
C ARG A 270 22.63 -7.44 -0.14
N ILE A 271 21.41 -7.04 -0.52
CA ILE A 271 20.70 -5.83 -0.07
C ILE A 271 19.69 -6.13 1.06
N PRO A 272 19.16 -5.10 1.76
CA PRO A 272 18.10 -5.28 2.75
C PRO A 272 16.83 -5.95 2.18
N VAL A 273 16.25 -6.85 2.97
CA VAL A 273 15.00 -7.56 2.64
C VAL A 273 13.97 -7.36 3.73
N LEU A 274 12.75 -6.98 3.36
CA LEU A 274 11.63 -6.87 4.30
C LEU A 274 10.65 -8.03 4.12
N ALA A 275 10.29 -8.69 5.21
CA ALA A 275 9.30 -9.77 5.20
C ALA A 275 7.88 -9.21 5.22
N ASN A 276 6.95 -9.78 4.47
CA ASN A 276 5.54 -9.40 4.51
C ASN A 276 4.63 -10.62 4.49
N GLY A 277 3.56 -10.54 5.29
CA GLY A 277 2.50 -11.55 5.36
C GLY A 277 2.47 -12.22 6.73
N ASN A 278 1.25 -12.35 7.27
CA ASN A 278 0.98 -12.98 8.57
C ASN A 278 1.61 -12.27 9.79
N ILE A 279 1.84 -10.95 9.73
CA ILE A 279 2.23 -10.12 10.89
C ILE A 279 0.99 -9.49 11.52
N ARG A 280 0.45 -10.08 12.59
CA ARG A 280 -0.86 -9.74 13.17
C ARG A 280 -0.80 -9.21 14.59
N HIS A 281 0.27 -9.51 15.30
CA HIS A 281 0.60 -8.95 16.62
C HIS A 281 2.12 -8.80 16.73
N LEU A 282 2.58 -8.19 17.82
CA LEU A 282 4.01 -7.90 18.01
C LEU A 282 4.87 -9.18 18.04
N ASP A 283 4.36 -10.28 18.60
CA ASP A 283 5.12 -11.53 18.64
C ASP A 283 5.37 -12.11 17.24
N ASP A 284 4.43 -11.95 16.29
CA ASP A 284 4.66 -12.33 14.89
C ASP A 284 5.84 -11.56 14.27
N VAL A 285 6.09 -10.32 14.72
CA VAL A 285 7.26 -9.53 14.27
C VAL A 285 8.53 -10.22 14.70
N LYS A 286 8.62 -10.61 15.98
CA LYS A 286 9.78 -11.30 16.54
C LYS A 286 9.99 -12.65 15.85
N ASP A 287 8.97 -13.48 15.81
CA ASP A 287 9.03 -14.82 15.22
C ASP A 287 9.41 -14.76 13.74
N CYS A 288 8.85 -13.81 12.99
CA CYS A 288 9.19 -13.63 11.57
C CYS A 288 10.64 -13.21 11.38
N LEU A 289 11.14 -12.26 12.17
CA LEU A 289 12.54 -11.80 12.07
C LEU A 289 13.53 -12.90 12.49
N GLU A 290 13.23 -13.63 13.56
CA GLU A 290 14.06 -14.76 14.02
C GLU A 290 14.08 -15.90 12.98
N HIS A 291 12.92 -16.23 12.40
CA HIS A 291 12.83 -17.29 11.39
C HIS A 291 13.50 -16.90 10.07
N THR A 292 13.22 -15.71 9.56
CA THR A 292 13.62 -15.32 8.20
C THR A 292 14.99 -14.66 8.12
N GLY A 293 15.48 -14.07 9.22
CA GLY A 293 16.63 -13.17 9.21
C GLY A 293 16.39 -11.86 8.43
N ALA A 294 15.14 -11.54 8.09
CA ALA A 294 14.79 -10.33 7.37
C ALA A 294 15.18 -9.07 8.14
N ASP A 295 15.37 -7.97 7.43
CA ASP A 295 15.84 -6.71 8.00
C ASP A 295 14.72 -5.87 8.61
N GLY A 296 13.47 -6.27 8.42
CA GLY A 296 12.27 -5.67 8.96
C GLY A 296 11.03 -6.41 8.43
N VAL A 297 9.86 -6.06 8.96
CA VAL A 297 8.59 -6.62 8.55
C VAL A 297 7.60 -5.56 8.12
N LEU A 298 6.72 -5.93 7.20
CA LEU A 298 5.55 -5.15 6.81
C LEU A 298 4.29 -5.78 7.39
N SER A 299 3.47 -4.99 8.10
CA SER A 299 2.08 -5.34 8.41
C SER A 299 1.10 -4.53 7.57
N ALA A 300 -0.03 -5.12 7.20
CA ALA A 300 -1.01 -4.56 6.27
C ALA A 300 -2.42 -4.57 6.89
N GLU A 301 -3.29 -5.48 6.45
CA GLU A 301 -4.72 -5.51 6.80
C GLU A 301 -4.98 -5.50 8.32
N THR A 302 -4.12 -6.14 9.12
CA THR A 302 -4.30 -6.16 10.58
C THR A 302 -4.13 -4.78 11.24
N LEU A 303 -3.28 -3.91 10.67
CA LEU A 303 -3.15 -2.53 11.17
C LEU A 303 -4.45 -1.73 10.99
N LEU A 304 -5.31 -2.11 10.04
CA LEU A 304 -6.55 -1.38 9.78
C LEU A 304 -7.56 -1.54 10.91
N GLU A 305 -7.54 -2.69 11.57
CA GLU A 305 -8.37 -2.96 12.76
C GLU A 305 -7.63 -2.54 14.05
N ASN A 306 -6.30 -2.67 14.07
CA ASN A 306 -5.47 -2.32 15.21
C ASN A 306 -4.19 -1.56 14.78
N PRO A 307 -4.29 -0.23 14.60
CA PRO A 307 -3.13 0.64 14.39
C PRO A 307 -2.07 0.55 15.50
N ALA A 308 -2.45 0.09 16.69
CA ALA A 308 -1.59 -0.02 17.86
C ALA A 308 -0.78 -1.33 17.95
N LEU A 309 -0.84 -2.18 16.92
CA LEU A 309 -0.16 -3.47 16.84
C LEU A 309 1.31 -3.42 17.25
N PHE A 310 2.06 -2.46 16.70
CA PHE A 310 3.52 -2.37 16.93
C PHE A 310 3.88 -1.87 18.34
N ALA A 311 2.92 -1.35 19.12
CA ALA A 311 3.10 -1.01 20.53
C ALA A 311 2.75 -2.18 21.47
N GLY A 312 2.47 -3.37 20.92
CA GLY A 312 2.18 -4.59 21.69
C GLY A 312 0.70 -4.79 22.01
N PHE A 313 -0.18 -3.97 21.43
CA PHE A 313 -1.63 -4.12 21.59
C PHE A 313 -2.17 -5.21 20.65
N ARG A 314 -3.12 -6.00 21.14
CA ARG A 314 -3.77 -7.13 20.47
C ARG A 314 -5.29 -6.91 20.50
N THR A 315 -5.98 -7.31 19.43
CA THR A 315 -7.45 -7.42 19.46
C THR A 315 -7.87 -8.68 20.23
N LYS A 316 -9.15 -8.77 20.58
CA LYS A 316 -9.70 -9.94 21.29
C LYS A 316 -9.43 -11.28 20.60
N GLU A 317 -9.37 -11.30 19.26
CA GLU A 317 -9.08 -12.51 18.47
C GLU A 317 -7.67 -13.07 18.75
N TRP A 318 -6.71 -12.19 19.06
CA TRP A 318 -5.29 -12.55 19.23
C TRP A 318 -4.83 -12.50 20.69
N LYS A 319 -5.76 -12.36 21.64
CA LYS A 319 -5.46 -12.35 23.08
C LYS A 319 -4.96 -13.72 23.53
N GLU A 320 -3.87 -13.74 24.30
CA GLU A 320 -3.30 -14.95 24.91
C GLU A 320 -3.51 -15.00 26.43
N ASN A 321 -3.31 -16.19 27.01
CA ASN A 321 -3.38 -16.37 28.47
C ASN A 321 -2.19 -15.66 29.13
N GLY A 322 -2.47 -14.66 29.97
CA GLY A 322 -1.44 -13.83 30.62
C GLY A 322 -1.30 -12.43 30.05
N ASP A 323 -1.97 -12.12 28.93
CA ASP A 323 -2.20 -10.73 28.54
C ASP A 323 -3.06 -10.07 29.62
N GLU A 324 -2.57 -8.97 30.17
CA GLU A 324 -3.30 -8.27 31.22
C GLU A 324 -4.58 -7.68 30.65
N ASP A 325 -5.69 -7.90 31.36
CA ASP A 325 -6.95 -7.16 31.17
C ASP A 325 -6.82 -5.69 31.64
N GLU A 326 -5.59 -5.20 31.82
CA GLU A 326 -5.25 -4.04 32.63
C GLU A 326 -6.24 -2.91 32.34
N ALA A 327 -6.83 -2.39 33.41
CA ALA A 327 -7.84 -1.32 33.40
C ALA A 327 -7.31 0.02 32.82
N SER A 328 -6.13 0.01 32.18
CA SER A 328 -5.48 1.03 31.39
C SER A 328 -5.19 0.48 29.98
N GLY A 329 -5.75 0.99 28.89
CA GLY A 329 -6.42 2.27 28.74
C GLY A 329 -6.51 2.69 27.27
N LEU A 330 -6.66 1.73 26.35
CA LEU A 330 -6.84 2.01 24.93
C LEU A 330 -7.98 1.17 24.35
N ASP A 331 -9.05 1.87 23.98
CA ASP A 331 -10.19 1.30 23.27
C ASP A 331 -10.03 1.51 21.75
N GLN A 332 -10.63 0.64 20.94
CA GLN A 332 -10.73 0.85 19.48
C GLN A 332 -11.31 2.23 19.12
N ALA A 333 -12.25 2.74 19.91
CA ALA A 333 -12.85 4.07 19.76
C ALA A 333 -11.83 5.20 19.98
N ASP A 334 -10.86 5.01 20.88
CA ASP A 334 -9.83 6.02 21.14
C ASP A 334 -8.89 6.16 19.95
N LEU A 335 -8.57 5.04 19.27
CA LEU A 335 -7.81 5.06 18.01
C LEU A 335 -8.53 5.83 16.90
N VAL A 336 -9.86 5.71 16.81
CA VAL A 336 -10.65 6.50 15.86
C VAL A 336 -10.62 7.98 16.22
N ILE A 337 -10.76 8.35 17.49
CA ILE A 337 -10.68 9.76 17.90
C ILE A 337 -9.33 10.36 17.51
N GLU A 338 -8.23 9.64 17.75
CA GLU A 338 -6.89 10.07 17.33
C GLU A 338 -6.74 10.19 15.81
N TYR A 339 -7.24 9.20 15.07
CA TYR A 339 -7.25 9.22 13.62
C TYR A 339 -8.02 10.42 13.06
N LEU A 340 -9.21 10.72 13.60
CA LEU A 340 -10.03 11.86 13.16
C LEU A 340 -9.32 13.18 13.39
N LYS A 341 -8.64 13.36 14.55
CA LYS A 341 -7.80 14.54 14.81
C LYS A 341 -6.68 14.69 13.78
N LEU A 342 -6.05 13.57 13.39
CA LEU A 342 -5.03 13.58 12.33
C LEU A 342 -5.64 13.91 10.96
N CYS A 343 -6.85 13.46 10.65
CA CYS A 343 -7.56 13.83 9.43
C CYS A 343 -8.00 15.30 9.39
N GLU A 344 -8.31 15.91 10.53
CA GLU A 344 -8.57 17.35 10.63
C GLU A 344 -7.31 18.16 10.34
N GLN A 345 -6.15 17.70 10.86
CA GLN A 345 -4.85 18.33 10.61
C GLN A 345 -4.36 18.12 9.17
N TYR A 346 -4.61 16.92 8.63
CA TYR A 346 -4.18 16.50 7.30
C TYR A 346 -5.39 15.96 6.53
N PRO A 347 -6.18 16.84 5.88
CA PRO A 347 -7.38 16.44 5.17
C PRO A 347 -7.12 15.41 4.07
N VAL A 348 -7.96 14.38 4.04
CA VAL A 348 -7.93 13.30 3.05
C VAL A 348 -9.34 13.04 2.51
N PRO A 349 -9.50 12.37 1.37
CA PRO A 349 -10.81 12.03 0.83
C PRO A 349 -11.69 11.27 1.85
N TRP A 350 -12.95 11.67 2.01
CA TRP A 350 -13.90 11.06 2.95
C TRP A 350 -14.06 9.55 2.81
N ARG A 351 -13.78 8.99 1.62
CA ARG A 351 -13.80 7.54 1.41
C ARG A 351 -12.75 6.79 2.25
N MET A 352 -11.57 7.39 2.46
CA MET A 352 -10.51 6.83 3.30
C MET A 352 -10.92 6.92 4.77
N VAL A 353 -11.40 8.10 5.21
CA VAL A 353 -11.91 8.31 6.57
C VAL A 353 -13.00 7.31 6.93
N ARG A 354 -14.02 7.17 6.07
CA ARG A 354 -15.11 6.20 6.27
C ARG A 354 -14.59 4.77 6.34
N SER A 355 -13.62 4.40 5.49
CA SER A 355 -13.04 3.05 5.51
C SER A 355 -12.39 2.75 6.86
N HIS A 356 -11.55 3.65 7.34
CA HIS A 356 -10.84 3.49 8.62
C HIS A 356 -11.78 3.46 9.82
N VAL A 357 -12.81 4.30 9.85
CA VAL A 357 -13.85 4.26 10.88
C VAL A 357 -14.54 2.87 10.90
N HIS A 358 -14.87 2.30 9.74
CA HIS A 358 -15.45 0.95 9.67
C HIS A 358 -14.52 -0.16 10.15
N LYS A 359 -13.22 -0.05 9.87
CA LYS A 359 -12.25 -1.10 10.22
C LYS A 359 -11.90 -1.05 11.70
N MET A 360 -11.58 0.13 12.23
CA MET A 360 -11.25 0.28 13.65
C MET A 360 -12.46 0.03 14.56
N LEU A 361 -13.67 0.45 14.19
CA LEU A 361 -14.90 0.19 14.98
C LEU A 361 -15.59 -1.13 14.59
N GLY A 362 -14.89 -2.05 13.92
CA GLY A 362 -15.49 -3.28 13.41
C GLY A 362 -16.19 -4.10 14.49
N ASP A 363 -15.61 -4.21 15.68
CA ASP A 363 -16.19 -4.94 16.81
C ASP A 363 -17.32 -4.13 17.49
N TRP A 364 -17.12 -2.82 17.68
CA TRP A 364 -18.15 -1.89 18.15
C TRP A 364 -19.43 -2.00 17.32
N PHE A 365 -19.30 -2.04 15.99
CA PHE A 365 -20.41 -2.17 15.07
C PHE A 365 -21.06 -3.56 15.04
N ARG A 366 -20.41 -4.60 15.56
CA ARG A 366 -21.07 -5.91 15.78
C ARG A 366 -21.96 -5.90 17.01
N VAL A 367 -21.56 -5.16 18.05
CA VAL A 367 -22.35 -4.99 19.28
C VAL A 367 -23.49 -3.99 19.05
N HIS A 368 -23.23 -2.90 18.33
CA HIS A 368 -24.18 -1.83 18.05
C HIS A 368 -24.40 -1.64 16.53
N PRO A 369 -25.04 -2.61 15.85
CA PRO A 369 -25.24 -2.58 14.40
C PRO A 369 -26.04 -1.36 13.91
N GLN A 370 -26.93 -0.82 14.74
CA GLN A 370 -27.71 0.38 14.43
C GLN A 370 -26.83 1.61 14.18
N VAL A 371 -25.70 1.77 14.90
CA VAL A 371 -24.79 2.90 14.70
C VAL A 371 -24.03 2.76 13.38
N ARG A 372 -23.69 1.52 12.99
CA ARG A 372 -23.12 1.24 11.66
C ARG A 372 -24.10 1.60 10.55
N GLU A 373 -25.38 1.30 10.73
CA GLU A 373 -26.44 1.65 9.76
C GLU A 373 -26.60 3.16 9.61
N GLU A 374 -26.56 3.91 10.72
CA GLU A 374 -26.54 5.38 10.69
C GLU A 374 -25.35 5.93 9.89
N LEU A 375 -24.13 5.41 10.12
CA LEU A 375 -22.92 5.79 9.37
C LEU A 375 -23.06 5.51 7.87
N ASN A 376 -23.63 4.35 7.52
CA ASN A 376 -23.88 3.96 6.13
C ASN A 376 -24.93 4.83 5.46
N ALA A 377 -25.92 5.32 6.21
CA ALA A 377 -26.97 6.20 5.70
C ALA A 377 -26.48 7.64 5.44
N GLN A 378 -25.34 8.05 5.99
CA GLN A 378 -24.81 9.40 5.79
C GLN A 378 -24.33 9.61 4.35
N SER A 379 -24.99 10.51 3.62
CA SER A 379 -24.54 10.95 2.28
C SER A 379 -23.39 11.94 2.33
N LYS A 380 -23.29 12.73 3.42
CA LYS A 380 -22.21 13.67 3.69
C LYS A 380 -21.72 13.46 5.12
N LEU A 381 -20.40 13.34 5.30
CA LEU A 381 -19.77 13.21 6.61
C LEU A 381 -19.17 14.55 7.04
N THR A 382 -19.19 14.80 8.34
CA THR A 382 -18.44 15.87 9.01
C THR A 382 -17.66 15.29 10.18
N PHE A 383 -16.58 15.95 10.59
CA PHE A 383 -15.81 15.52 11.76
C PHE A 383 -16.64 15.61 13.04
N GLU A 384 -17.45 16.65 13.21
CA GLU A 384 -18.38 16.79 14.35
C GLU A 384 -19.33 15.59 14.45
N TRP A 385 -19.91 15.15 13.33
CA TRP A 385 -20.80 13.99 13.32
C TRP A 385 -20.06 12.70 13.69
N LEU A 386 -18.83 12.52 13.19
CA LEU A 386 -18.02 11.33 13.49
C LEU A 386 -17.57 11.31 14.96
N HIS A 387 -17.16 12.44 15.53
CA HIS A 387 -16.83 12.54 16.94
C HIS A 387 -18.05 12.29 17.83
N ASP A 388 -19.21 12.86 17.50
CA ASP A 388 -20.45 12.59 18.22
C ASP A 388 -20.86 11.11 18.13
N MET A 389 -20.75 10.49 16.95
CA MET A 389 -20.99 9.06 16.78
C MET A 389 -20.11 8.22 17.70
N VAL A 390 -18.80 8.52 17.78
CA VAL A 390 -17.89 7.79 18.66
C VAL A 390 -18.23 8.03 20.13
N LYS A 391 -18.57 9.26 20.51
CA LYS A 391 -19.04 9.57 21.87
C LYS A 391 -20.29 8.78 22.23
N ARG A 392 -21.30 8.75 21.35
CA ARG A 392 -22.53 7.97 21.54
C ARG A 392 -22.25 6.48 21.69
N LEU A 393 -21.30 5.91 20.93
CA LEU A 393 -20.88 4.53 21.12
C LEU A 393 -20.34 4.29 22.54
N LYS A 394 -19.48 5.17 23.05
CA LYS A 394 -18.95 5.07 24.43
C LYS A 394 -20.05 5.24 25.49
N ASP A 395 -21.03 6.11 25.25
CA ASP A 395 -22.16 6.37 26.16
C ASP A 395 -23.18 5.21 26.21
N LEU A 396 -23.31 4.40 25.14
CA LEU A 396 -24.18 3.22 25.10
C LEU A 396 -23.71 2.08 26.02
N GLY A 397 -22.52 2.19 26.61
CA GLY A 397 -21.98 1.28 27.61
C GLY A 397 -21.13 0.15 27.02
N GLY A 398 -20.12 -0.27 27.79
CA GLY A 398 -19.10 -1.24 27.36
C GLY A 398 -17.88 -0.57 26.73
N GLY A 399 -16.82 -1.34 26.56
CA GLY A 399 -15.63 -0.97 25.79
C GLY A 399 -15.20 -2.16 24.94
N ILE A 400 -14.55 -1.91 23.82
CA ILE A 400 -13.80 -2.90 23.07
C ILE A 400 -12.31 -2.61 23.31
N PRO A 401 -11.75 -3.08 24.45
CA PRO A 401 -10.36 -2.82 24.78
C PRO A 401 -9.43 -3.56 23.84
N LEU A 402 -8.25 -2.97 23.63
CA LEU A 402 -7.09 -3.68 23.13
C LEU A 402 -6.26 -4.21 24.31
N TYR A 403 -5.73 -5.41 24.17
CA TYR A 403 -4.99 -6.12 25.22
C TYR A 403 -3.50 -5.96 24.99
N ARG A 404 -2.73 -5.64 26.02
CA ARG A 404 -1.29 -5.40 25.87
C ARG A 404 -0.48 -6.59 26.35
N ASN A 405 0.44 -7.05 25.50
CA ASN A 405 1.44 -8.03 25.91
C ASN A 405 2.62 -7.30 26.61
N ASN A 406 2.65 -7.33 27.95
CA ASN A 406 3.72 -6.70 28.74
C ASN A 406 5.09 -7.40 28.61
N ASN A 407 5.13 -8.66 28.18
CA ASN A 407 6.39 -9.40 28.00
C ASN A 407 7.14 -9.00 26.72
N ALA A 408 6.49 -8.37 25.74
CA ALA A 408 7.09 -8.06 24.44
C ALA A 408 8.02 -6.83 24.46
N LEU A 409 7.84 -5.90 25.40
CA LEU A 409 8.59 -4.63 25.47
C LEU A 409 9.92 -4.74 26.24
N GLN A 410 10.08 -5.72 27.13
CA GLN A 410 11.32 -5.89 27.91
C GLN A 410 12.52 -6.36 27.07
N THR A 411 12.26 -6.97 25.91
CA THR A 411 13.32 -7.42 25.00
C THR A 411 13.85 -6.33 24.05
N THR A 412 13.15 -5.20 23.88
CA THR A 412 13.61 -4.12 22.98
C THR A 412 14.50 -3.10 23.68
N SER A 413 14.43 -2.99 25.02
CA SER A 413 15.32 -2.11 25.80
C SER A 413 16.75 -2.64 25.95
N ASN A 414 16.98 -3.94 25.80
CA ASN A 414 18.31 -4.54 25.95
C ASN A 414 19.15 -4.56 24.66
N GLY A 415 18.65 -4.00 23.55
CA GLY A 415 19.36 -3.89 22.28
C GLY A 415 19.93 -2.50 21.95
N LEU A 416 19.74 -1.51 22.83
CA LEU A 416 20.12 -0.11 22.59
C LEU A 416 21.17 0.44 23.57
N ALA A 417 21.79 -0.42 24.37
CA ALA A 417 22.88 -0.03 25.27
C ALA A 417 24.05 -1.02 25.17
N ALA A 418 24.91 -0.85 24.14
CA ALA A 418 26.37 -1.04 24.20
C ALA A 418 26.99 -1.08 22.79
N SER A 419 27.46 0.07 22.31
CA SER A 419 28.70 0.16 21.51
C SER A 419 29.14 1.62 21.36
N ASN A 420 29.53 2.23 22.50
CA ASN A 420 30.51 3.31 22.51
C ASN A 420 31.76 2.76 23.19
N ALA A 421 32.69 2.25 22.39
CA ALA A 421 34.12 2.15 22.67
C ALA A 421 34.83 2.05 21.32
#